data_AF-A0A3L9I337-F1
#
_entry.id   AF-A0A3L9I337-F1
#
_cell.length_a   1.000
_cell.length_b   1.000
_cell.length_c   1.000
_cell.angle_alpha   90.00
_cell.angle_beta   90.00
_cell.angle_gamma   90.00
#
_symmetry.space_group_name_H-M   'P 1'
#
loop_
_entity.id
_entity.type
_entity.pdbx_description
1 polymer ?
#
loop_
_entity_poly.entity_id
_entity_poly.type
_entity_poly.pdbx_seq_one_letter_code
_entity_poly.pdbx_strand_id
1 'polypeptide(L)' 'MSWRLVYASAVGTSHISADLPCQDACQMQVAWLNDQQPLLVMFLADGAGSVSQGGEGAMLAVNEAMAYMSQKVQGG' A
#
# COMPACT_ATOMS: atom_id res chain seq x y z
N MET A 1 0.99 -15.17 18.91
CA MET A 1 -0.02 -14.76 17.90
C MET A 1 0.74 -14.31 16.66
N SER A 2 0.37 -14.75 15.45
CA SER A 2 1.02 -14.28 14.22
C SER A 2 -0.01 -13.81 13.20
N TRP A 3 0.23 -12.63 12.62
CA TRP A 3 -0.57 -12.12 11.52
C TRP A 3 -0.18 -12.83 10.22
N ARG A 4 -1.18 -13.20 9.43
CA ARG A 4 -0.98 -13.67 8.05
C ARG A 4 -1.54 -12.61 7.13
N LEU A 5 -0.73 -12.16 6.17
CA LEU A 5 -1.09 -11.08 5.27
C LEU A 5 -1.30 -11.63 3.86
N VAL A 6 -2.40 -11.19 3.24
CA VAL A 6 -2.70 -11.40 1.83
C VAL A 6 -3.29 -10.09 1.34
N TYR A 7 -2.73 -9.54 0.27
CA TYR A 7 -3.22 -8.31 -0.33
C TYR A 7 -2.95 -8.33 -1.83
N ALA A 8 -3.83 -7.67 -2.57
CA ALA A 8 -3.76 -7.47 -4.01
C ALA A 8 -4.61 -6.26 -4.37
N SER A 9 -4.21 -5.55 -5.43
CA SER A 9 -5.04 -4.56 -6.09
C SER A 9 -5.68 -5.18 -7.33
N ALA A 10 -6.92 -4.80 -7.65
CA ALA A 10 -7.64 -5.29 -8.82
C ALA A 10 -8.16 -4.12 -9.66
N VAL A 11 -8.17 -4.29 -10.98
CA VAL A 11 -8.68 -3.26 -11.89
C VAL A 11 -10.20 -3.15 -11.77
N GLY A 12 -10.72 -1.93 -11.62
CA GLY A 12 -12.14 -1.66 -11.56
C GLY A 12 -12.82 -1.74 -12.93
N THR A 13 -14.14 -1.94 -12.96
CA THR A 13 -14.92 -2.00 -14.22
C THR A 13 -14.82 -0.72 -15.05
N SER A 14 -14.75 0.44 -14.39
CA SER A 14 -14.56 1.73 -15.07
C SER A 14 -13.20 1.82 -15.76
N HIS A 15 -12.12 1.37 -15.12
CA HIS A 15 -10.79 1.30 -15.75
C HIS A 15 -10.76 0.33 -16.93
N ILE A 16 -11.41 -0.83 -16.80
CA ILE A 16 -11.56 -1.78 -17.93
C ILE A 16 -12.27 -1.10 -19.11
N SER A 17 -13.35 -0.36 -18.86
CA SER A 17 -14.08 0.34 -19.93
C SER A 17 -13.27 1.43 -20.63
N ALA A 18 -12.24 1.95 -19.95
CA ALA A 18 -11.34 2.98 -20.46
C ALA A 18 -9.99 2.44 -20.96
N ASP A 19 -9.81 1.10 -21.00
CA ASP A 19 -8.53 0.43 -21.30
C ASP A 19 -7.36 0.93 -20.44
N LEU A 20 -7.64 1.18 -19.15
CA LEU A 20 -6.67 1.62 -18.18
C LEU A 20 -6.25 0.46 -17.26
N PRO A 21 -4.97 0.41 -16.83
CA PRO A 21 -4.54 -0.54 -15.81
C PRO A 21 -5.16 -0.21 -14.45
N CYS A 22 -5.04 -1.13 -13.48
CA CYS A 22 -5.36 -0.83 -12.09
C CYS A 22 -4.49 0.34 -11.59
N GLN A 23 -5.13 1.33 -10.97
CA GLN A 23 -4.46 2.49 -10.40
C GLN A 23 -4.46 2.49 -8.88
N ASP A 24 -4.95 1.41 -8.27
CA ASP A 24 -4.90 1.18 -6.85
C ASP A 24 -3.57 0.52 -6.48
N ALA A 25 -2.95 0.96 -5.40
CA ALA A 25 -1.76 0.33 -4.85
C ALA A 25 -1.98 -0.01 -3.38
N CYS A 26 -1.42 -1.13 -2.94
CA CYS A 26 -1.41 -1.52 -1.54
C CYS A 26 -0.09 -2.18 -1.15
N GLN A 27 0.33 -1.92 0.09
CA GLN A 27 1.50 -2.56 0.70
C GLN A 27 1.21 -2.87 2.16
N MET A 28 1.60 -4.05 2.61
CA MET A 28 1.39 -4.50 3.98
C MET A 28 2.63 -5.20 4.53
N GLN A 29 2.91 -5.00 5.82
CA GLN A 29 3.92 -5.75 6.54
C GLN A 29 3.54 -5.93 8.02
N VAL A 30 4.14 -6.93 8.65
CA VAL A 30 4.12 -7.08 10.11
C VAL A 30 5.46 -6.56 10.62
N ALA A 31 5.42 -5.51 11.43
CA ALA A 31 6.58 -5.03 12.17
C ALA A 31 6.53 -5.55 13.61
N TRP A 32 7.67 -5.55 14.29
CA TRP A 32 7.79 -5.96 15.68
C TRP A 32 8.23 -4.77 16.51
N LEU A 33 7.48 -4.46 17.57
CA LEU A 33 7.83 -3.44 18.54
C LEU A 33 8.89 -3.96 19.53
N ASN A 34 9.51 -3.05 20.29
CA ASN A 34 10.53 -3.38 21.28
C ASN A 34 10.03 -4.32 22.39
N ASP A 35 8.74 -4.25 22.72
CA ASP A 35 8.07 -5.13 23.68
C ASP A 35 7.62 -6.48 23.06
N GLN A 36 8.10 -6.79 21.85
CA GLN A 36 7.76 -7.97 21.06
C GLN A 36 6.29 -8.07 20.67
N GLN A 37 5.51 -6.98 20.76
CA GLN A 37 4.16 -6.96 20.22
C GLN A 37 4.20 -6.79 18.69
N PRO A 38 3.42 -7.59 17.94
CA PRO A 38 3.33 -7.43 16.50
C PRO A 38 2.46 -6.23 16.13
N LEU A 39 2.98 -5.38 15.26
CA LEU A 39 2.28 -4.24 14.68
C LEU A 39 1.96 -4.53 13.20
N LEU A 40 0.67 -4.51 12.85
CA LEU A 40 0.24 -4.55 11.46
C LEU A 40 0.34 -3.15 10.85
N VAL A 41 1.13 -3.00 9.78
CA VAL A 41 1.26 -1.75 9.01
C VAL A 41 0.72 -2.00 7.60
N MET A 42 -0.23 -1.16 7.18
CA MET A 42 -0.88 -1.27 5.86
C MET A 42 -1.08 0.11 5.27
N PHE A 43 -0.75 0.24 3.99
CA PHE A 43 -1.00 1.44 3.19
C PHE A 43 -1.77 1.09 1.93
N LEU A 44 -2.72 1.93 1.59
CA LEU A 44 -3.55 1.83 0.40
C LEU A 44 -3.66 3.21 -0.23
N ALA A 45 -3.60 3.27 -1.56
CA ALA A 45 -3.80 4.48 -2.33
C ALA A 45 -4.62 4.18 -3.58
N ASP A 46 -5.56 5.06 -3.91
CA ASP A 46 -6.33 5.07 -5.15
C ASP A 46 -5.80 6.20 -6.04
N GLY A 47 -5.28 5.82 -7.20
CA GLY A 47 -4.76 6.74 -8.20
C GLY A 47 -5.89 7.39 -9.00
N ALA A 48 -5.85 8.72 -9.12
CA ALA A 48 -6.85 9.44 -9.91
C ALA A 48 -6.81 9.00 -11.39
N GLY A 49 -7.93 8.46 -11.89
CA GLY A 49 -8.08 8.04 -13.30
C GLY A 49 -8.13 9.16 -14.32
N SER A 50 -8.18 10.42 -13.87
CA SER A 50 -8.13 11.60 -14.73
C SER A 50 -6.71 11.99 -15.17
N VAL A 51 -5.67 11.37 -14.61
CA VAL A 51 -4.27 11.71 -14.90
C VAL A 51 -3.48 10.49 -15.37
N SER A 52 -2.50 10.72 -16.25
CA SER A 52 -1.69 9.65 -16.85
C SER A 52 -0.84 8.88 -15.84
N GLN A 53 -0.53 9.49 -14.69
CA GLN A 53 0.33 8.93 -13.64
C GLN A 53 -0.44 8.51 -12.39
N GLY A 54 -1.77 8.31 -12.45
CA GLY A 54 -2.58 7.96 -11.28
C GLY A 54 -2.04 6.72 -10.55
N GLY A 55 -1.80 5.63 -11.28
CA GLY A 55 -1.27 4.39 -10.72
C GLY A 55 0.17 4.47 -10.24
N GLU A 56 1.05 5.19 -10.94
CA GLU A 56 2.43 5.43 -10.50
C GLU A 56 2.46 6.25 -9.21
N GLY A 57 1.62 7.29 -9.12
CA GLY A 57 1.47 8.11 -7.92
C GLY A 57 0.96 7.31 -6.73
N ALA A 58 -0.04 6.44 -6.93
CA ALA A 58 -0.54 5.54 -5.89
C ALA A 58 0.56 4.57 -5.40
N MET A 59 1.33 3.98 -6.31
CA MET A 59 2.44 3.08 -5.99
C MET A 59 3.53 3.80 -5.19
N LEU A 60 3.91 5.01 -5.60
CA LEU A 60 4.91 5.82 -4.90
C LEU A 60 4.40 6.19 -3.50
N ALA A 61 3.14 6.58 -3.35
CA ALA A 61 2.55 6.94 -2.07
C ALA A 61 2.62 5.77 -1.06
N VAL A 62 2.25 4.55 -1.45
CA VAL A 62 2.29 3.40 -0.53
C VAL A 62 3.72 2.97 -0.19
N ASN A 63 4.63 3.00 -1.17
CA ASN A 63 6.04 2.64 -0.97
C ASN A 63 6.74 3.60 -0.02
N GLU A 64 6.58 4.91 -0.23
CA GLU A 64 7.22 5.93 0.61
C GLU A 64 6.62 5.96 2.02
N ALA A 65 5.30 5.77 2.14
CA ALA A 65 4.65 5.65 3.45
C ALA A 65 5.17 4.43 4.22
N MET A 66 5.35 3.29 3.55
CA MET A 66 5.90 2.09 4.17
C MET A 66 7.37 2.26 4.56
N ALA A 67 8.19 2.86 3.70
CA ALA A 67 9.59 3.14 3.99
C ALA A 67 9.73 4.08 5.19
N TYR A 68 8.94 5.16 5.24
CA TYR A 68 8.92 6.10 6.35
C TYR A 68 8.49 5.42 7.66
N MET A 69 7.40 4.65 7.65
CA MET A 69 6.95 3.96 8.85
C MET A 69 7.93 2.90 9.33
N SER A 70 8.59 2.19 8.42
CA SER A 70 9.58 1.17 8.78
C SER A 70 10.74 1.77 9.58
N GLN A 71 11.18 2.98 9.22
CA GLN A 71 12.19 3.72 9.97
C GLN A 71 11.68 4.18 11.34
N LYS A 72 10.42 4.62 11.44
CA LYS A 72 9.82 5.08 12.71
C LYS A 72 9.58 3.96 13.70
N VAL A 73 9.18 2.79 13.22
CA VAL A 73 8.94 1.62 14.09
C VAL A 73 10.24 1.07 14.67
N GLN A 74 11.38 1.18 13.96
CA GLN A 74 12.69 0.76 14.48
C GLN A 74 13.28 1.74 15.53
N GLY A 75 12.78 2.98 15.59
CA GLY A 75 13.30 4.02 16.48
C GLY A 75 12.46 4.29 17.74
N GLY A 76 11.34 3.59 17.91
CA GLY A 76 10.45 3.69 19.08
C GLY A 76 10.51 2.43 19.92
#